data_AF-A0A8J6B7P5-F1
#
_entry.id   AF-A0A8J6B7P5-F1
#
_cell.length_a   1.000
_cell.length_b   1.000
_cell.length_c   1.000
_cell.angle_alpha   90.00
_cell.angle_beta   90.00
_cell.angle_gamma   90.00
#
_symmetry.space_group_name_H-M   'P 1'
#
loop_
_entity.id
_entity.type
_entity.pdbx_description
1 polymer ?
#
loop_
_entity_poly.entity_id
_entity_poly.type
_entity_poly.pdbx_seq_one_letter_code
_entity_poly.pdbx_strand_id
1 'polypeptide(L)'
;MKAFATEICSNGVEVCRKACGGHGYSLYSGLPSLYTKVTASCTYEGENTVLHLQVARFLVKCFAAAQSGTPLPTSTAYLSSPSASGCQATTPVDFLNPEVYLKAYECRAYRLTASAARKLQNLVQSGLLWYMGAEDPPHRLSQTAQHSSKRLSSTCGIELLHFAGLETALHNISCPMTFDVSVCHCMNLKKYVVEGKYAKGLNLVISQCLEMK
;
A
#
# COMPACT_ATOMS: atom_id res chain seq x y z
N MET A 1 -10.81 -1.91 1.20
CA MET A 1 -10.26 -2.31 -0.11
C MET A 1 -10.81 -1.45 -1.26
N LYS A 2 -12.13 -1.20 -1.34
CA LYS A 2 -12.77 -0.40 -2.42
C LYS A 2 -12.03 0.90 -2.76
N ALA A 3 -11.80 1.77 -1.77
CA ALA A 3 -11.19 3.08 -2.01
C ALA A 3 -9.80 2.97 -2.68
N PHE A 4 -8.98 2.03 -2.20
CA PHE A 4 -7.67 1.75 -2.78
C PHE A 4 -7.77 1.18 -4.20
N ALA A 5 -8.61 0.16 -4.43
CA ALA A 5 -8.71 -0.50 -5.72
C ALA A 5 -9.24 0.45 -6.82
N THR A 6 -10.25 1.27 -6.49
CA THR A 6 -10.83 2.25 -7.42
C THR A 6 -9.83 3.36 -7.77
N GLU A 7 -9.06 3.86 -6.78
CA GLU A 7 -8.00 4.86 -6.98
C GLU A 7 -6.87 4.32 -7.89
N ILE A 8 -6.41 3.08 -7.65
CA ILE A 8 -5.41 2.43 -8.52
C ILE A 8 -5.95 2.22 -9.93
N CYS A 9 -7.20 1.77 -10.07
CA CYS A 9 -7.82 1.54 -11.36
C CYS A 9 -7.95 2.85 -12.16
N SER A 10 -8.44 3.94 -11.53
CA SER A 10 -8.55 5.24 -12.20
C SER A 10 -7.20 5.77 -12.67
N ASN A 11 -6.17 5.62 -11.83
CA ASN A 11 -4.81 6.04 -12.17
C ASN A 11 -4.22 5.18 -13.29
N GLY A 12 -4.44 3.86 -13.26
CA GLY A 12 -3.98 2.93 -14.29
C GLY A 12 -4.56 3.24 -15.66
N VAL A 13 -5.88 3.48 -15.74
CA VAL A 13 -6.54 3.85 -17.01
C VAL A 13 -5.96 5.16 -17.57
N GLU A 14 -5.69 6.14 -16.71
CA GLU A 14 -5.10 7.41 -17.13
C GLU A 14 -3.64 7.27 -17.60
N VAL A 15 -2.86 6.40 -16.96
CA VAL A 15 -1.50 6.04 -17.43
C VAL A 15 -1.56 5.39 -18.81
N CYS A 16 -2.45 4.41 -19.01
CA CYS A 16 -2.65 3.77 -20.31
C CYS A 16 -3.05 4.79 -21.38
N ARG A 17 -3.99 5.70 -21.05
CA ARG A 17 -4.45 6.76 -21.96
C ARG A 17 -3.30 7.67 -22.40
N LYS A 18 -2.45 8.08 -21.45
CA LYS A 18 -1.26 8.91 -21.72
C LYS A 18 -0.20 8.15 -22.51
N ALA A 19 0.01 6.87 -22.24
CA ALA A 19 0.97 6.03 -22.95
C ALA A 19 0.62 5.87 -24.44
N CYS A 20 -0.67 5.90 -24.79
CA CYS A 20 -1.13 5.87 -26.19
C CYS A 20 -1.02 7.22 -26.92
N GLY A 21 -0.52 8.27 -26.28
CA GLY A 21 -0.41 9.61 -26.88
C GLY A 21 -1.75 10.16 -27.36
N GLY A 22 -1.77 10.84 -28.52
CA GLY A 22 -3.00 11.41 -29.09
C GLY A 22 -4.08 10.37 -29.40
N HIS A 23 -3.70 9.14 -29.75
CA HIS A 23 -4.65 8.06 -30.03
C HIS A 23 -5.45 7.65 -28.79
N GLY A 24 -4.85 7.75 -27.59
CA GLY A 24 -5.54 7.50 -26.33
C GLY A 24 -6.65 8.53 -26.02
N TYR A 25 -6.62 9.70 -26.65
CA TYR A 25 -7.71 10.69 -26.51
C TYR A 25 -8.93 10.35 -27.37
N SER A 26 -8.74 9.57 -28.44
CA SER A 26 -9.83 9.16 -29.33
C SER A 26 -10.84 8.29 -28.59
N LEU A 27 -12.14 8.55 -28.81
CA LEU A 27 -13.21 7.70 -28.27
C LEU A 27 -13.11 6.25 -28.78
N TYR A 28 -12.53 6.04 -29.97
CA TYR A 28 -12.29 4.70 -30.52
C TYR A 28 -11.28 3.88 -29.70
N SER A 29 -10.41 4.51 -28.90
CA SER A 29 -9.51 3.79 -27.98
C SER A 29 -10.27 3.14 -26.81
N GLY A 30 -11.50 3.58 -26.53
CA GLY A 30 -12.28 3.14 -25.37
C GLY A 30 -11.79 3.66 -24.01
N LEU A 31 -10.54 4.14 -23.92
CA LEU A 31 -9.91 4.58 -22.66
C LEU A 31 -10.62 5.78 -22.02
N PRO A 32 -11.07 6.82 -22.76
CA PRO A 32 -11.83 7.93 -22.16
C PRO A 32 -13.15 7.47 -21.52
N SER A 33 -13.89 6.58 -22.19
CA SER A 33 -15.17 6.04 -21.69
C SER A 33 -14.96 5.11 -20.49
N LEU A 34 -13.86 4.35 -20.48
CA LEU A 34 -13.48 3.54 -19.33
C LEU A 34 -13.11 4.44 -18.13
N TYR A 35 -12.32 5.49 -18.35
CA TYR A 35 -11.91 6.40 -17.29
C TYR A 35 -13.10 7.06 -16.59
N THR A 36 -14.09 7.53 -17.35
CA THR A 36 -15.30 8.15 -16.77
C THR A 36 -16.12 7.17 -15.94
N LYS A 37 -16.20 5.89 -16.33
CA LYS A 37 -16.87 4.85 -15.54
C LYS A 37 -16.11 4.52 -14.26
N VAL A 38 -14.80 4.34 -14.36
CA VAL A 38 -13.96 3.98 -13.20
C VAL A 38 -13.87 5.14 -12.21
N THR A 39 -13.72 6.38 -12.66
CA THR A 39 -13.62 7.53 -11.74
C THR A 39 -14.90 7.74 -10.92
N ALA A 40 -16.07 7.44 -11.50
CA ALA A 40 -17.33 7.50 -10.76
C ALA A 40 -17.32 6.55 -9.55
N SER A 41 -16.65 5.39 -9.68
CA SER A 41 -16.52 4.41 -8.60
C SER A 41 -15.70 4.90 -7.41
N CYS A 42 -14.92 5.97 -7.56
CA CYS A 42 -14.24 6.63 -6.44
C CYS A 42 -15.19 7.44 -5.55
N THR A 43 -16.41 7.74 -6.03
CA THR A 43 -17.38 8.61 -5.35
C THR A 43 -18.63 7.87 -4.90
N TYR A 44 -19.23 7.04 -5.77
CA TYR A 44 -20.41 6.26 -5.39
C TYR A 44 -20.03 5.16 -4.37
N GLU A 45 -21.01 4.68 -3.59
CA GLU A 45 -20.80 3.68 -2.53
C GLU A 45 -19.75 4.10 -1.48
N GLY A 46 -19.73 5.40 -1.17
CA GLY A 46 -18.83 6.01 -0.21
C GLY A 46 -17.60 6.65 -0.88
N GLU A 47 -17.43 7.95 -0.65
CA GLU A 47 -16.27 8.68 -1.16
C GLU A 47 -14.97 8.14 -0.55
N ASN A 48 -13.93 8.03 -1.37
CA ASN A 48 -12.71 7.31 -1.03
C ASN A 48 -12.00 7.87 0.21
N THR A 49 -11.96 9.18 0.43
CA THR A 49 -11.37 9.81 1.62
C THR A 49 -12.13 9.44 2.88
N VAL A 50 -13.47 9.45 2.84
CA VAL A 50 -14.31 9.02 3.97
C VAL A 50 -14.04 7.55 4.31
N LEU A 51 -13.97 6.68 3.30
CA LEU A 51 -13.69 5.25 3.50
C LEU A 51 -12.26 5.02 4.04
N HIS A 52 -11.27 5.77 3.55
CA HIS A 52 -9.91 5.74 4.09
C HIS A 52 -9.89 6.16 5.57
N LEU A 53 -10.66 7.19 5.95
CA LEU A 53 -10.75 7.64 7.34
C LEU A 53 -11.42 6.60 8.25
N GLN A 54 -12.47 5.92 7.77
CA GLN A 54 -13.10 4.82 8.50
C GLN A 54 -12.10 3.68 8.80
N VAL A 55 -11.32 3.28 7.79
CA VAL A 55 -10.26 2.28 7.95
C VAL A 55 -9.18 2.77 8.92
N ALA A 56 -8.75 4.03 8.81
CA ALA A 56 -7.75 4.60 9.70
C ALA A 56 -8.21 4.57 11.18
N ARG A 57 -9.47 4.93 11.45
CA ARG A 57 -10.07 4.86 12.79
C ARG A 57 -10.11 3.42 13.32
N PHE A 58 -10.47 2.47 12.47
CA PHE A 58 -10.44 1.04 12.82
C PHE A 58 -9.02 0.58 13.17
N LEU A 59 -8.01 0.94 12.38
CA LEU A 59 -6.61 0.56 12.63
C LEU A 59 -6.07 1.15 13.94
N VAL A 60 -6.40 2.40 14.27
CA VAL A 60 -5.99 3.02 15.54
C VAL A 60 -6.65 2.31 16.73
N LYS A 61 -7.92 1.90 16.61
CA LYS A 61 -8.60 1.09 17.63
C LYS A 61 -7.93 -0.28 17.80
N CYS A 62 -7.63 -0.97 16.70
CA CYS A 62 -6.91 -2.25 16.73
C CYS A 62 -5.52 -2.08 17.36
N PHE A 63 -4.80 -1.00 17.04
CA PHE A 63 -3.51 -0.73 17.66
C PHE A 63 -3.63 -0.54 19.18
N ALA A 64 -4.63 0.22 19.65
CA ALA A 64 -4.87 0.36 21.09
C ALA A 64 -5.20 -0.99 21.76
N ALA A 65 -6.04 -1.82 21.12
CA ALA A 65 -6.37 -3.17 21.59
C ALA A 65 -5.13 -4.10 21.64
N ALA A 66 -4.24 -3.96 20.67
CA ALA A 66 -2.97 -4.68 20.62
C ALA A 66 -2.10 -4.34 21.84
N GLN A 67 -2.00 -3.04 22.17
CA GLN A 67 -1.23 -2.55 23.31
C GLN A 67 -1.81 -2.99 24.65
N SER A 68 -3.12 -3.27 24.74
CA SER A 68 -3.77 -3.84 25.92
C SER A 68 -3.75 -5.37 25.97
N GLY A 69 -3.07 -6.05 25.04
CA GLY A 69 -3.01 -7.51 24.98
C GLY A 69 -4.31 -8.18 24.52
N THR A 70 -5.23 -7.42 23.93
CA THR A 70 -6.49 -7.95 23.41
C THR A 70 -6.26 -8.64 22.06
N PRO A 71 -6.88 -9.81 21.80
CA PRO A 71 -6.72 -10.50 20.53
C PRO A 71 -7.23 -9.65 19.36
N LEU A 72 -6.45 -9.63 18.26
CA LEU A 72 -6.77 -8.89 17.05
C LEU A 72 -7.33 -9.80 15.96
N PRO A 73 -8.18 -9.26 15.06
CA PRO A 73 -8.51 -9.92 13.81
C PRO A 73 -7.26 -10.24 12.97
N THR A 74 -7.28 -11.35 12.24
CA THR A 74 -6.16 -11.83 11.40
C THR A 74 -5.61 -10.76 10.46
N SER A 75 -6.48 -9.96 9.85
CA SER A 75 -6.11 -8.86 8.94
C SER A 75 -5.27 -7.75 9.60
N THR A 76 -5.30 -7.67 10.94
CA THR A 76 -4.61 -6.66 11.76
C THR A 76 -3.60 -7.26 12.73
N ALA A 77 -3.35 -8.57 12.70
CA ALA A 77 -2.48 -9.27 13.65
C ALA A 77 -1.05 -8.71 13.71
N TYR A 78 -0.58 -8.14 12.60
CA TYR A 78 0.72 -7.45 12.53
C TYR A 78 0.86 -6.21 13.42
N LEU A 79 -0.24 -5.69 13.97
CA LEU A 79 -0.19 -4.56 14.90
C LEU A 79 0.25 -5.00 16.30
N SER A 80 0.17 -6.29 16.62
CA SER A 80 0.55 -6.83 17.94
C SER A 80 2.05 -6.85 18.18
N SER A 81 2.87 -6.91 17.13
CA SER A 81 4.32 -6.89 17.26
C SER A 81 4.96 -6.02 16.18
N PRO A 82 5.95 -5.17 16.54
CA PRO A 82 6.72 -4.46 15.54
C PRO A 82 7.50 -5.49 14.71
N SER A 83 7.18 -5.60 13.42
CA SER A 83 8.01 -6.35 12.48
C SER A 83 9.43 -5.78 12.50
N ALA A 84 10.45 -6.66 12.46
CA ALA A 84 11.87 -6.32 12.54
C ALA A 84 12.21 -5.04 11.75
N SER A 85 12.91 -4.11 12.40
CA SER A 85 13.29 -2.85 11.78
C SER A 85 14.41 -3.03 10.77
N GLY A 86 14.08 -3.09 9.48
CA GLY A 86 15.06 -3.06 8.39
C GLY A 86 14.62 -3.89 7.18
N CYS A 87 15.23 -3.62 6.02
CA CYS A 87 15.11 -4.52 4.88
C CYS A 87 15.88 -5.81 5.20
N GLN A 88 15.21 -6.96 5.08
CA GLN A 88 15.88 -8.27 5.21
C GLN A 88 16.63 -8.66 3.92
N ALA A 89 16.43 -7.93 2.83
CA ALA A 89 17.17 -8.16 1.59
C ALA A 89 18.65 -7.74 1.74
N THR A 90 19.53 -8.67 1.42
CA THR A 90 20.98 -8.53 1.40
C THR A 90 21.53 -8.55 -0.02
N THR A 91 20.92 -9.35 -0.89
CA THR A 91 21.30 -9.51 -2.30
C THR A 91 20.21 -8.97 -3.24
N PRO A 92 20.56 -8.65 -4.50
CA PRO A 92 19.57 -8.28 -5.52
C PRO A 92 18.49 -9.35 -5.76
N VAL A 93 18.82 -10.63 -5.57
CA VAL A 93 17.90 -11.76 -5.76
C VAL A 93 16.86 -11.82 -4.65
N ASP A 94 17.17 -11.35 -3.44
CA ASP A 94 16.22 -11.31 -2.32
C ASP A 94 15.03 -10.39 -2.63
N PHE A 95 15.20 -9.38 -3.49
CA PHE A 95 14.12 -8.53 -3.97
C PHE A 95 13.15 -9.28 -4.88
N LEU A 96 13.41 -10.52 -5.25
CA LEU A 96 12.46 -11.33 -5.97
C LEU A 96 11.51 -12.11 -5.04
N ASN A 97 11.82 -12.16 -3.74
CA ASN A 97 11.01 -12.84 -2.75
C ASN A 97 9.82 -11.96 -2.27
N PRO A 98 8.56 -12.39 -2.48
CA PRO A 98 7.37 -11.66 -2.01
C PRO A 98 7.34 -11.37 -0.50
N GLU A 99 7.93 -12.25 0.32
CA GLU A 99 7.95 -12.09 1.78
C GLU A 99 8.71 -10.85 2.23
N VAL A 100 9.75 -10.44 1.48
CA VAL A 100 10.51 -9.21 1.75
C VAL A 100 9.60 -7.99 1.66
N TYR A 101 8.71 -7.95 0.66
CA TYR A 101 7.76 -6.87 0.49
C TYR A 101 6.65 -6.93 1.53
N LEU A 102 6.13 -8.12 1.84
CA LEU A 102 5.10 -8.30 2.86
C LEU A 102 5.58 -7.76 4.21
N LYS A 103 6.78 -8.16 4.65
CA LYS A 103 7.39 -7.67 5.90
C LYS A 103 7.66 -6.16 5.87
N ALA A 104 8.04 -5.61 4.72
CA ALA A 104 8.23 -4.17 4.58
C ALA A 104 6.91 -3.39 4.67
N TYR A 105 5.83 -3.90 4.06
CA TYR A 105 4.48 -3.33 4.17
C TYR A 105 3.94 -3.43 5.61
N GLU A 106 4.17 -4.56 6.29
CA GLU A 106 3.85 -4.72 7.72
C GLU A 106 4.54 -3.64 8.58
N CYS A 107 5.85 -3.49 8.41
CA CYS A 107 6.65 -2.51 9.14
C CYS A 107 6.13 -1.09 8.90
N ARG A 108 5.81 -0.78 7.65
CA ARG A 108 5.31 0.55 7.28
C ARG A 108 3.95 0.82 7.89
N ALA A 109 3.03 -0.12 7.74
CA ALA A 109 1.68 0.00 8.26
C ALA A 109 1.71 0.11 9.80
N TYR A 110 2.54 -0.68 10.49
CA TYR A 110 2.75 -0.59 11.93
C TYR A 110 3.25 0.80 12.33
N ARG A 111 4.34 1.29 11.71
CA ARG A 111 4.94 2.59 12.05
C ARG A 111 4.00 3.77 11.83
N LEU A 112 3.26 3.77 10.72
CA LEU A 112 2.29 4.82 10.41
C LEU A 112 1.14 4.80 11.41
N THR A 113 0.59 3.61 11.70
CA THR A 113 -0.49 3.45 12.69
C THR A 113 -0.03 3.86 14.08
N ALA A 114 1.14 3.41 14.53
CA ALA A 114 1.73 3.79 15.82
C ALA A 114 2.06 5.29 15.89
N SER A 115 2.48 5.92 14.79
CA SER A 115 2.69 7.37 14.72
C SER A 115 1.36 8.14 14.81
N ALA A 116 0.31 7.67 14.13
CA ALA A 116 -1.01 8.29 14.17
C ALA A 116 -1.64 8.15 15.56
N ALA A 117 -1.60 6.94 16.14
CA ALA A 117 -2.12 6.67 17.48
C ALA A 117 -1.45 7.53 18.56
N ARG A 118 -0.11 7.66 18.54
CA ARG A 118 0.61 8.54 19.48
C ARG A 118 0.22 10.01 19.35
N LYS A 119 0.08 10.51 18.12
CA LYS A 119 -0.38 11.89 17.89
C LYS A 119 -1.78 12.11 18.43
N LEU A 120 -2.68 11.17 18.16
CA LEU A 120 -4.04 11.24 18.66
C LEU A 120 -4.07 11.23 20.19
N GLN A 121 -3.29 10.35 20.84
CA GLN A 121 -3.17 10.33 22.30
C GLN A 121 -2.67 11.66 22.87
N ASN A 122 -1.65 12.27 22.25
CA ASN A 122 -1.15 13.58 22.68
C ASN A 122 -2.22 14.67 22.56
N LEU A 123 -3.04 14.63 21.49
CA LEU A 123 -4.15 15.58 21.29
C LEU A 123 -5.30 15.37 22.28
N VAL A 124 -5.57 14.12 22.66
CA VAL A 124 -6.53 13.79 23.73
C VAL A 124 -6.04 14.34 25.06
N GLN A 125 -4.76 14.13 25.39
CA GLN A 125 -4.16 14.56 26.66
C GLN A 125 -4.05 16.09 26.77
N SER A 126 -3.86 16.80 25.67
CA SER A 126 -3.83 18.27 25.66
C SER A 126 -5.21 18.92 25.77
N GLY A 127 -6.29 18.15 25.87
CA GLY A 127 -7.66 18.67 25.98
C GLY A 127 -8.20 19.29 24.68
N LEU A 128 -7.44 19.22 23.58
CA LEU A 128 -7.80 19.78 22.28
C LEU A 128 -8.70 18.86 21.44
N LEU A 129 -9.08 17.68 21.98
CA LEU A 129 -9.90 16.68 21.28
C LEU A 129 -11.24 17.25 20.78
N TRP A 130 -11.86 18.16 21.54
CA TRP A 130 -13.17 18.74 21.21
C TRP A 130 -13.12 19.78 20.10
N TYR A 131 -12.00 20.47 19.92
CA TYR A 131 -11.80 21.44 18.83
C TYR A 131 -11.45 20.77 17.49
N MET A 132 -11.07 19.48 17.50
CA MET A 132 -10.52 18.78 16.34
C MET A 132 -11.39 17.63 15.81
N GLY A 133 -12.69 17.61 16.14
CA GLY A 133 -13.68 16.80 15.39
C GLY A 133 -13.69 17.07 13.88
N ALA A 134 -12.92 18.05 13.40
CA ALA A 134 -12.83 18.49 12.01
C ALA A 134 -11.44 18.39 11.32
N GLU A 135 -10.28 18.27 12.00
CA GLU A 135 -8.98 18.53 11.32
C GLU A 135 -7.74 17.72 11.79
N ASP A 136 -7.85 16.44 12.15
CA ASP A 136 -6.64 15.60 12.08
C ASP A 136 -6.25 15.53 10.58
N PRO A 137 -5.04 15.92 10.10
CA PRO A 137 -4.82 16.18 8.69
C PRO A 137 -5.15 14.90 7.91
N PRO A 138 -6.27 14.90 7.16
CA PRO A 138 -6.91 13.68 6.65
C PRO A 138 -5.94 12.85 5.81
N HIS A 139 -4.96 13.55 5.23
CA HIS A 139 -3.81 13.01 4.51
C HIS A 139 -2.99 11.94 5.26
N ARG A 140 -2.65 12.09 6.54
CA ARG A 140 -1.77 11.09 7.21
C ARG A 140 -2.55 9.83 7.62
N LEU A 141 -3.80 10.02 8.03
CA LEU A 141 -4.73 8.92 8.32
C LEU A 141 -5.07 8.17 7.03
N SER A 142 -5.34 8.89 5.94
CA SER A 142 -5.58 8.27 4.64
C SER A 142 -4.37 7.50 4.13
N GLN A 143 -3.14 8.03 4.30
CA GLN A 143 -1.93 7.28 4.01
C GLN A 143 -1.85 5.96 4.79
N THR A 144 -2.12 5.99 6.09
CA THR A 144 -2.11 4.77 6.93
C THR A 144 -3.08 3.72 6.39
N ALA A 145 -4.30 4.15 6.04
CA ALA A 145 -5.32 3.29 5.44
C ALA A 145 -4.95 2.76 4.05
N GLN A 146 -4.29 3.58 3.22
CA GLN A 146 -3.78 3.17 1.91
C GLN A 146 -2.69 2.10 2.05
N HIS A 147 -1.77 2.23 3.02
CA HIS A 147 -0.72 1.22 3.22
C HIS A 147 -1.24 -0.10 3.77
N SER A 148 -2.18 -0.06 4.72
CA SER A 148 -2.85 -1.28 5.18
C SER A 148 -3.66 -1.94 4.07
N SER A 149 -4.27 -1.15 3.17
CA SER A 149 -4.97 -1.68 1.99
C SER A 149 -4.01 -2.29 0.97
N LYS A 150 -2.84 -1.69 0.72
CA LYS A 150 -1.77 -2.26 -0.10
C LYS A 150 -1.30 -3.61 0.43
N ARG A 151 -1.09 -3.70 1.75
CA ARG A 151 -0.73 -4.96 2.43
C ARG A 151 -1.80 -6.04 2.28
N LEU A 152 -3.07 -5.68 2.48
CA LEU A 152 -4.18 -6.62 2.31
C LEU A 152 -4.27 -7.10 0.84
N SER A 153 -4.05 -6.20 -0.12
CA SER A 153 -4.01 -6.54 -1.54
C SER A 153 -2.84 -7.46 -1.89
N SER A 154 -1.64 -7.24 -1.32
CA SER A 154 -0.49 -8.12 -1.55
C SER A 154 -0.67 -9.48 -0.91
N THR A 155 -1.19 -9.55 0.33
CA THR A 155 -1.47 -10.83 1.01
C THR A 155 -2.56 -11.62 0.28
N CYS A 156 -3.68 -10.98 -0.09
CA CYS A 156 -4.75 -11.62 -0.84
C CYS A 156 -4.29 -12.07 -2.25
N GLY A 157 -3.45 -11.27 -2.91
CA GLY A 157 -2.81 -11.65 -4.17
C GLY A 157 -1.92 -12.89 -4.04
N ILE A 158 -1.07 -12.95 -3.00
CA ILE A 158 -0.22 -14.11 -2.72
C ILE A 158 -1.07 -15.35 -2.40
N GLU A 159 -2.10 -15.23 -1.56
CA GLU A 159 -2.99 -16.33 -1.17
C GLU A 159 -3.83 -16.89 -2.33
N LEU A 160 -4.44 -16.01 -3.16
CA LEU A 160 -5.21 -16.42 -4.34
C LEU A 160 -4.33 -17.11 -5.39
N LEU A 161 -3.08 -16.69 -5.52
CA LEU A 161 -2.15 -17.24 -6.51
C LEU A 161 -1.49 -18.55 -6.04
N HIS A 162 -1.25 -18.69 -4.72
CA HIS A 162 -0.88 -19.97 -4.10
C HIS A 162 -2.02 -20.99 -4.29
N PHE A 163 -3.28 -20.56 -4.20
CA PHE A 163 -4.44 -21.40 -4.50
C PHE A 163 -4.56 -21.76 -6.00
N ALA A 164 -4.07 -20.89 -6.90
CA ALA A 164 -4.15 -21.09 -8.34
C ALA A 164 -2.95 -21.84 -8.96
N GLY A 165 -1.94 -22.24 -8.18
CA GLY A 165 -0.77 -23.00 -8.67
C GLY A 165 0.14 -22.24 -9.65
N LEU A 166 0.07 -20.91 -9.67
CA LEU A 166 0.75 -20.01 -10.62
C LEU A 166 2.00 -19.34 -10.02
N GLU A 167 2.78 -20.09 -9.23
CA GLU A 167 3.93 -19.59 -8.47
C GLU A 167 5.00 -18.90 -9.35
N THR A 168 5.18 -19.34 -10.60
CA THR A 168 6.11 -18.73 -11.56
C THR A 168 5.62 -17.40 -12.15
N ALA A 169 4.30 -17.23 -12.34
CA ALA A 169 3.73 -15.94 -12.75
C ALA A 169 3.74 -14.91 -11.61
N LEU A 170 3.73 -15.41 -10.36
CA LEU A 170 3.82 -14.66 -9.10
C LEU A 170 5.11 -13.84 -9.02
N HIS A 171 6.23 -14.42 -9.43
CA HIS A 171 7.55 -13.79 -9.38
C HIS A 171 7.66 -12.57 -10.31
N ASN A 172 7.08 -12.66 -11.50
CA ASN A 172 7.29 -11.65 -12.53
C ASN A 172 6.21 -10.55 -12.55
N ILE A 173 5.02 -10.78 -11.97
CA ILE A 173 3.92 -9.79 -11.95
C ILE A 173 3.72 -9.14 -10.58
N SER A 174 3.95 -9.88 -9.48
CA SER A 174 3.75 -9.35 -8.12
C SER A 174 4.85 -8.36 -7.73
N CYS A 175 6.09 -8.65 -8.14
CA CYS A 175 7.27 -7.88 -7.75
C CYS A 175 7.27 -6.42 -8.24
N PRO A 176 6.85 -6.08 -9.48
CA PRO A 176 6.75 -4.70 -9.96
C PRO A 176 5.53 -3.94 -9.40
N MET A 177 4.38 -4.62 -9.27
CA MET A 177 3.13 -4.03 -8.78
C MET A 177 3.19 -3.68 -7.28
N THR A 178 4.08 -4.34 -6.54
CA THR A 178 4.37 -4.07 -5.13
C THR A 178 5.56 -3.13 -4.94
N PHE A 179 6.30 -2.79 -6.01
CA PHE A 179 7.43 -1.88 -5.99
C PHE A 179 6.97 -0.41 -6.01
N ASP A 180 6.47 0.03 -4.87
CA ASP A 180 6.01 1.40 -4.66
C ASP A 180 7.10 2.20 -3.91
N VAL A 181 7.34 3.46 -4.29
CA VAL A 181 8.26 4.41 -3.62
C VAL A 181 7.99 4.50 -2.10
N SER A 182 6.79 4.15 -1.66
CA SER A 182 6.42 4.05 -0.27
C SER A 182 7.11 2.91 0.50
N VAL A 183 7.43 1.78 -0.12
CA VAL A 183 8.22 0.70 0.50
C VAL A 183 9.65 1.17 0.80
N CYS A 184 10.20 2.05 -0.05
CA CYS A 184 11.54 2.61 0.09
C CYS A 184 11.80 3.30 1.43
N HIS A 185 10.80 4.03 1.91
CA HIS A 185 10.92 4.84 3.11
C HIS A 185 10.98 3.96 4.38
N CYS A 186 10.38 2.77 4.36
CA CYS A 186 10.30 1.90 5.53
C CYS A 186 11.47 0.92 5.64
N MET A 187 11.97 0.47 4.49
CA MET A 187 13.16 -0.39 4.35
C MET A 187 14.47 0.29 4.78
N ASN A 188 14.43 1.55 5.24
CA ASN A 188 15.61 2.33 5.62
C ASN A 188 16.64 2.38 4.49
N LEU A 189 16.14 2.51 3.25
CA LEU A 189 16.94 2.44 2.03
C LEU A 189 17.96 3.58 1.89
N LYS A 190 18.02 4.56 2.81
CA LYS A 190 19.14 5.51 2.82
C LYS A 190 20.49 4.78 2.78
N LYS A 191 20.63 3.64 3.46
CA LYS A 191 21.85 2.81 3.39
C LYS A 191 22.01 2.08 2.05
N TYR A 192 20.93 1.51 1.51
CA TYR A 192 20.96 0.67 0.29
C TYR A 192 20.91 1.45 -1.05
N VAL A 193 20.35 2.65 -1.05
CA VAL A 193 20.42 3.62 -2.16
C VAL A 193 21.82 4.20 -2.24
N VAL A 194 22.44 4.50 -1.09
CA VAL A 194 23.85 4.92 -1.01
C VAL A 194 24.80 3.79 -1.43
N GLU A 195 24.50 2.53 -1.07
CA GLU A 195 25.28 1.36 -1.50
C GLU A 195 24.93 0.83 -2.91
N GLY A 196 23.97 1.43 -3.63
CA GLY A 196 23.56 1.03 -4.99
C GLY A 196 22.90 -0.35 -5.12
N LYS A 197 22.76 -1.13 -4.04
CA LYS A 197 22.16 -2.47 -4.02
C LYS A 197 20.68 -2.45 -4.39
N TYR A 198 19.96 -1.41 -3.96
CA TYR A 198 18.54 -1.24 -4.28
C TYR A 198 18.30 -1.01 -5.78
N ALA A 199 19.13 -0.19 -6.42
CA ALA A 199 19.06 0.05 -7.86
C ALA A 199 19.37 -1.20 -8.67
N LYS A 200 20.31 -2.04 -8.20
CA LYS A 200 20.62 -3.33 -8.82
C LYS A 200 19.47 -4.34 -8.70
N GLY A 201 18.85 -4.44 -7.54
CA GLY A 201 17.64 -5.25 -7.34
C GLY A 201 16.48 -4.76 -8.22
N LEU A 202 16.26 -3.44 -8.28
CA LEU A 202 15.23 -2.84 -9.14
C LEU A 202 15.46 -3.15 -10.62
N ASN A 203 16.68 -2.99 -11.12
CA ASN A 203 17.01 -3.32 -12.51
C ASN A 203 16.81 -4.81 -12.81
N LEU A 204 17.08 -5.70 -11.84
CA LEU A 204 16.85 -7.13 -11.98
C LEU A 204 15.36 -7.46 -12.10
N VAL A 205 14.52 -6.88 -11.23
CA VAL A 205 13.06 -7.02 -11.29
C VAL A 205 12.52 -6.50 -12.63
N ILE A 206 12.96 -5.32 -13.06
CA ILE A 206 12.54 -4.73 -14.35
C ILE A 206 12.99 -5.62 -15.52
N SER A 207 14.23 -6.13 -15.53
CA SER A 207 14.74 -6.99 -16.61
C SER A 207 13.91 -8.26 -16.75
N GLN A 208 13.59 -8.95 -15.64
CA GLN A 208 12.75 -10.14 -15.68
C GLN A 208 11.34 -9.86 -16.20
N CYS A 209 10.81 -8.66 -15.97
CA CYS A 209 9.51 -8.26 -16.52
C CYS A 209 9.57 -8.01 -18.02
N LEU A 210 10.67 -7.45 -18.50
CA LEU A 210 10.90 -7.22 -19.93
C LEU A 210 11.18 -8.52 -20.69
N GLU A 211 11.69 -9.54 -20.01
CA GLU A 211 11.97 -10.88 -20.55
C GLU A 211 10.73 -11.78 -20.64
N MET A 212 9.57 -11.39 -20.07
CA MET A 212 8.28 -12.10 -20.20
C MET A 212 7.59 -11.96 -21.57
N LYS A 213 8.35 -11.81 -22.66
CA LYS A 213 7.79 -11.79 -24.01
C LYS A 213 7.38 -13.18 -24.50
#